data_AF-A0A128EI53-F1
#
_entry.id   AF-A0A128EI53-F1
#
_cell.length_a   1.000
_cell.length_b   1.000
_cell.length_c   1.000
_cell.angle_alpha   90.00
_cell.angle_beta   90.00
_cell.angle_gamma   90.00
#
_symmetry.space_group_name_H-M   'P 1'
#
loop_
_entity.id
_entity.type
_entity.pdbx_description
1 polymer ?
#
loop_
_entity_poly.entity_id
_entity_poly.type
_entity_poly.pdbx_seq_one_letter_code
_entity_poly.pdbx_strand_id
1 'polypeptide(L)'
;MNKVDEIYKEIRTVIDPEVGFDIVSLGLIYNVKVEGKKAVVTMTLSTKSCPLHELILSWVKDASMRVDGIDECEIDLVWEPAWSIEMAEAHVKEKLKF
;
A
#
# COMPACT_ATOMS: atom_id res chain seq x y z
N MET A 1 -13.69 14.54 2.93
CA MET A 1 -12.57 13.74 2.42
C MET A 1 -12.80 13.47 0.94
N ASN A 2 -11.74 13.35 0.14
CA ASN A 2 -11.88 12.75 -1.19
C ASN A 2 -11.72 11.22 -1.06
N LYS A 3 -12.21 10.44 -2.03
CA LYS A 3 -12.13 8.97 -1.99
C LYS A 3 -10.69 8.45 -1.88
N VAL A 4 -9.74 9.17 -2.45
CA VAL A 4 -8.31 8.82 -2.39
C VAL A 4 -7.81 8.80 -0.95
N ASP A 5 -8.14 9.81 -0.14
CA ASP A 5 -7.75 9.87 1.27
C ASP A 5 -8.39 8.75 2.10
N GLU A 6 -9.66 8.42 1.81
CA GLU A 6 -10.33 7.28 2.46
C GLU A 6 -9.68 5.94 2.09
N ILE A 7 -9.29 5.75 0.83
CA ILE A 7 -8.55 4.57 0.40
C ILE A 7 -7.20 4.49 1.12
N TYR A 8 -6.44 5.58 1.23
CA TYR A 8 -5.20 5.58 2.01
C TYR A 8 -5.44 5.21 3.47
N LYS A 9 -6.55 5.67 4.05
CA LYS A 9 -6.92 5.37 5.43
C LYS A 9 -7.24 3.89 5.63
N GLU A 10 -7.95 3.27 4.69
CA GLU A 10 -8.21 1.83 4.71
C GLU A 10 -6.93 1.03 4.45
N ILE A 11 -6.09 1.43 3.51
CA ILE A 11 -4.82 0.75 3.22
C ILE A 11 -3.86 0.83 4.41
N ARG A 12 -3.89 1.90 5.22
CA ARG A 12 -3.14 1.98 6.50
C ARG A 12 -3.51 0.88 7.50
N THR A 13 -4.61 0.16 7.31
CA THR A 13 -4.96 -1.00 8.14
C THR A 13 -4.21 -2.27 7.73
N VAL A 14 -3.57 -2.27 6.54
CA VAL A 14 -2.77 -3.38 6.03
C VAL A 14 -1.37 -3.29 6.60
N ILE A 15 -1.06 -4.22 7.50
CA ILE A 15 0.22 -4.31 8.19
C ILE A 15 1.08 -5.38 7.52
N ASP A 16 2.32 -5.04 7.22
CA ASP A 16 3.33 -6.00 6.82
C ASP A 16 3.73 -6.84 8.04
N PRO A 17 3.51 -8.17 8.04
CA PRO A 17 3.78 -9.00 9.22
C PRO A 17 5.26 -9.30 9.42
N GLU A 18 6.15 -9.01 8.46
CA GLU A 18 7.59 -9.19 8.63
C GLU A 18 8.18 -8.04 9.48
N VAL A 19 7.74 -6.81 9.23
CA VAL A 19 8.25 -5.61 9.92
C VAL A 19 7.31 -5.06 10.99
N GLY A 20 6.03 -5.43 10.96
CA GLY A 20 5.00 -5.01 11.91
C GLY A 20 4.54 -3.55 11.74
N PHE A 21 4.64 -3.00 10.52
CA PHE A 21 4.23 -1.64 10.18
C PHE A 21 3.25 -1.63 9.02
N ASP A 22 2.42 -0.59 8.93
CA ASP A 22 1.53 -0.45 7.80
C ASP A 22 2.29 -0.07 6.52
N ILE A 23 1.78 -0.57 5.39
CA ILE A 23 2.46 -0.43 4.10
C ILE A 23 2.50 1.02 3.58
N VAL A 24 1.64 1.90 4.09
CA VAL A 24 1.66 3.33 3.75
C VAL A 24 2.81 4.00 4.49
N SER A 25 2.95 3.76 5.79
CA SER A 25 4.05 4.28 6.60
C SER A 25 5.40 3.68 6.22
N LEU A 26 5.43 2.45 5.68
CA LEU A 26 6.62 1.88 5.05
C LEU A 26 6.99 2.58 3.74
N GLY A 27 6.08 3.35 3.13
CA GLY A 27 6.32 4.00 1.84
C GLY A 27 6.24 3.04 0.65
N LEU A 28 5.48 1.95 0.78
CA LEU A 28 5.28 0.98 -0.31
C LEU A 28 4.18 1.43 -1.29
N ILE A 29 3.27 2.31 -0.86
CA ILE A 29 2.26 2.92 -1.72
C ILE A 29 2.80 4.19 -2.36
N TYR A 30 2.92 4.19 -3.68
CA TYR A 30 3.45 5.33 -4.43
C TYR A 30 2.36 6.28 -4.89
N ASN A 31 1.20 5.74 -5.28
CA ASN A 31 0.11 6.55 -5.78
C ASN A 31 -1.23 5.81 -5.69
N VAL A 32 -2.30 6.56 -5.46
CA VAL A 32 -3.68 6.06 -5.50
C VAL A 32 -4.49 6.99 -6.41
N LYS A 33 -5.16 6.40 -7.40
CA LYS A 33 -6.06 7.10 -8.32
C LYS A 33 -7.44 6.48 -8.26
N VAL A 34 -8.46 7.30 -8.45
CA VAL A 34 -9.85 6.85 -8.52
C VAL A 34 -10.45 7.36 -9.82
N GLU A 35 -10.90 6.43 -10.67
CA GLU A 35 -11.56 6.71 -11.94
C GLU A 35 -13.00 6.20 -11.86
N GLY A 36 -13.92 7.12 -11.52
CA GLY A 36 -15.32 6.80 -11.27
C GLY A 36 -15.50 5.92 -10.03
N LYS A 37 -15.59 4.61 -10.25
CA LYS A 37 -15.75 3.57 -9.22
C LYS A 37 -14.60 2.57 -9.15
N LYS A 38 -13.57 2.74 -10.00
CA LYS A 38 -12.37 1.92 -9.99
C LYS A 38 -11.26 2.64 -9.23
N ALA A 39 -10.64 1.96 -8.29
CA ALA A 39 -9.41 2.39 -7.65
C ALA A 39 -8.20 1.74 -8.35
N VAL A 40 -7.16 2.52 -8.59
CA VAL A 40 -5.86 2.04 -9.08
C VAL A 40 -4.80 2.41 -8.06
N VAL A 41 -4.21 1.42 -7.43
CA VAL A 41 -3.16 1.58 -6.42
C VAL A 41 -1.83 1.19 -7.05
N THR A 42 -0.95 2.17 -7.24
CA THR A 42 0.44 1.93 -7.65
C THR A 42 1.27 1.72 -6.41
N MET A 43 1.90 0.55 -6.31
CA MET A 43 2.73 0.18 -5.17
C MET A 43 3.94 -0.63 -5.58
N THR A 44 4.89 -0.76 -4.66
CA THR A 44 6.06 -1.62 -4.81
C THR A 44 6.19 -2.58 -3.63
N LEU A 45 7.17 -3.47 -3.69
CA LEU A 45 7.50 -4.43 -2.65
C LEU A 45 9.01 -4.43 -2.39
N SER A 46 9.40 -4.75 -1.16
CA SER A 46 10.80 -4.75 -0.73
C SER A 46 11.63 -5.88 -1.37
N THR A 47 11.00 -7.02 -1.70
CA THR A 47 11.68 -8.18 -2.31
C THR A 47 10.83 -8.86 -3.38
N LYS A 48 11.50 -9.57 -4.30
CA LYS A 48 10.83 -10.36 -5.35
C LYS A 48 10.57 -11.78 -4.82
N SER A 49 9.30 -12.20 -4.85
CA SER A 49 8.85 -13.58 -4.65
C SER A 49 8.88 -14.13 -3.22
N CYS A 50 7.95 -13.65 -2.39
CA CYS A 50 7.50 -14.36 -1.18
C CYS A 50 5.98 -14.55 -1.28
N PRO A 51 5.40 -15.72 -0.94
CA PRO A 51 3.95 -15.96 -0.97
C PRO A 51 3.15 -14.93 -0.14
N LEU A 52 3.79 -14.31 0.85
CA LEU A 52 3.20 -13.25 1.65
C LEU A 52 2.83 -12.01 0.83
N HIS A 53 3.59 -11.69 -0.23
CA HIS A 53 3.33 -10.51 -1.05
C HIS A 53 1.97 -10.60 -1.74
N GLU A 54 1.57 -11.77 -2.23
CA GLU A 54 0.26 -11.95 -2.85
C GLU A 54 -0.88 -11.69 -1.84
N LEU A 55 -0.67 -12.06 -0.58
CA LEU A 55 -1.61 -11.76 0.50
C LEU A 55 -1.70 -10.25 0.76
N ILE A 56 -0.57 -9.56 0.82
CA ILE A 56 -0.54 -8.10 0.98
C ILE A 56 -1.29 -7.43 -0.18
N LEU A 57 -1.02 -7.82 -1.42
CA LEU A 57 -1.71 -7.28 -2.60
C LEU A 57 -3.23 -7.51 -2.52
N SER A 58 -3.66 -8.68 -2.05
CA SER A 58 -5.08 -8.96 -1.82
C SER A 58 -5.65 -8.06 -0.74
N TRP A 59 -4.98 -7.93 0.40
CA TRP A 59 -5.44 -7.08 1.50
C TRP A 59 -5.55 -5.61 1.11
N VAL A 60 -4.65 -5.10 0.26
CA VAL A 60 -4.73 -3.75 -0.29
C VAL A 60 -5.94 -3.58 -1.20
N LYS A 61 -6.21 -4.55 -2.06
CA LYS A 61 -7.43 -4.54 -2.90
C LYS A 61 -8.69 -4.54 -2.04
N ASP A 62 -8.79 -5.47 -1.10
CA ASP A 62 -9.91 -5.60 -0.19
C ASP A 62 -10.11 -4.30 0.62
N ALA A 63 -9.05 -3.73 1.18
CA ALA A 63 -9.11 -2.48 1.92
C ALA A 63 -9.62 -1.32 1.04
N SER A 64 -9.10 -1.21 -0.19
CA SER A 64 -9.53 -0.16 -1.12
C SER A 64 -11.01 -0.29 -1.52
N MET A 65 -11.51 -1.51 -1.63
CA MET A 65 -12.92 -1.81 -1.97
C MET A 65 -13.88 -1.63 -0.79
N ARG A 66 -13.40 -1.43 0.44
CA ARG A 66 -14.27 -1.09 1.60
C ARG A 66 -14.78 0.35 1.55
N VAL A 67 -14.13 1.20 0.76
CA VAL A 67 -14.53 2.60 0.60
C VAL A 67 -15.82 2.68 -0.22
N ASP A 68 -16.80 3.41 0.29
CA ASP A 68 -18.11 3.53 -0.36
C ASP A 68 -18.00 4.09 -1.80
N GLY A 69 -18.64 3.39 -2.72
CA GLY A 69 -18.64 3.72 -4.13
C GLY A 69 -17.35 3.37 -4.88
N ILE A 70 -16.51 2.48 -4.33
CA ILE A 70 -15.47 1.74 -5.07
C ILE A 70 -15.97 0.32 -5.30
N ASP A 71 -16.14 -0.07 -6.56
CA ASP A 71 -16.62 -1.41 -6.95
C ASP A 71 -15.47 -2.32 -7.41
N GLU A 72 -14.34 -1.74 -7.84
CA GLU A 72 -13.18 -2.49 -8.34
C GLU A 72 -11.88 -1.85 -7.85
N CYS A 73 -10.89 -2.67 -7.47
CA CYS A 73 -9.53 -2.21 -7.20
C CYS A 73 -8.51 -2.99 -8.04
N GLU A 74 -7.71 -2.25 -8.79
CA GLU A 74 -6.55 -2.76 -9.54
C GLU A 74 -5.27 -2.37 -8.82
N ILE A 75 -4.32 -3.31 -8.77
CA ILE A 75 -2.99 -3.05 -8.22
C ILE A 75 -2.01 -2.97 -9.38
N ASP A 76 -1.35 -1.83 -9.48
CA ASP A 76 -0.25 -1.59 -10.41
C ASP A 76 1.06 -1.78 -9.67
N LEU A 77 1.59 -3.01 -9.72
CA LEU A 77 2.82 -3.37 -9.02
C LEU A 77 4.03 -2.94 -9.85
N VAL A 78 4.74 -1.93 -9.37
CA VAL A 78 5.97 -1.40 -9.99
C VAL A 78 7.20 -1.80 -9.20
N TRP A 79 8.32 -1.95 -9.89
CA TRP A 79 9.64 -2.20 -9.27
C TRP A 79 10.57 -0.99 -9.36
N GLU A 80 10.14 0.04 -10.08
CA GLU A 80 10.89 1.28 -10.30
C GLU A 80 10.01 2.50 -9.97
N PRO A 81 10.48 3.43 -9.13
CA PRO A 81 11.74 3.36 -8.39
C PRO A 81 11.75 2.19 -7.38
N ALA A 82 12.90 1.56 -7.19
CA ALA A 82 13.04 0.50 -6.19
C ALA A 82 12.85 1.10 -4.79
N TRP A 83 12.14 0.38 -3.93
CA TRP A 83 11.91 0.83 -2.57
C TRP A 83 13.23 1.03 -1.81
N SER A 84 13.32 2.11 -1.05
CA SER A 84 14.40 2.37 -0.10
C SER A 84 13.81 2.78 1.23
N ILE A 85 14.49 2.48 2.33
CA ILE A 85 14.10 2.91 3.68
C ILE A 85 13.89 4.43 3.79
N GLU A 86 14.51 5.21 2.90
CA GLU A 86 14.31 6.66 2.78
C GLU A 86 12.88 7.07 2.40
N MET A 87 12.10 6.17 1.79
CA MET A 87 10.70 6.40 1.44
C MET A 87 9.75 6.23 2.62
N ALA A 88 10.17 5.53 3.67
CA ALA A 88 9.36 5.31 4.86
C ALA A 88 9.20 6.58 5.71
N GLU A 89 8.16 6.63 6.54
CA GLU A 89 7.95 7.71 7.49
C GLU A 89 9.05 7.72 8.57
N ALA A 90 9.31 8.91 9.17
CA ALA A 90 10.39 9.09 10.15
C ALA A 90 10.33 8.08 11.30
N HIS A 91 9.15 7.84 11.87
CA HIS A 91 8.95 6.91 12.98
C HIS A 91 9.23 5.44 12.61
N VAL A 92 9.02 5.06 11.35
CA VAL A 92 9.33 3.73 10.84
C VAL A 92 10.84 3.56 10.68
N LYS A 93 11.51 4.57 10.11
CA LYS A 93 12.98 4.62 9.98
C LYS A 93 13.67 4.49 11.34
N GLU A 94 13.17 5.20 12.35
CA GLU A 94 13.72 5.17 13.71
C GLU A 94 13.58 3.80 14.40
N LYS A 95 12.55 3.03 14.05
CA LYS A 95 12.33 1.68 14.58
C LYS A 95 13.11 0.61 13.82
N LEU A 96 13.20 0.74 12.49
CA LEU A 96 13.83 -0.25 11.63
C LEU A 96 15.35 -0.13 11.58
N LYS A 97 15.97 0.87 12.26
CA LYS A 97 17.42 1.07 12.47
C LYS A 97 18.28 -0.10 11.97
N PHE A 98 18.62 -0.03 10.68
CA PHE A 98 19.69 -0.84 10.09
C PHE A 98 21.04 -0.37 10.62
#